data_AF-A0A519RTC0-F1
#
_entry.id   AF-A0A519RTC0-F1
#
_cell.length_a   1.000
_cell.length_b   1.000
_cell.length_c   1.000
_cell.angle_alpha   90.00
_cell.angle_beta   90.00
_cell.angle_gamma   90.00
#
_symmetry.space_group_name_H-M   'P 1'
#
loop_
_entity.id
_entity.type
_entity.pdbx_description
1 polymer ?
#
loop_
_entity_poly.entity_id
_entity_poly.type
_entity_poly.pdbx_seq_one_letter_code
_entity_poly.pdbx_strand_id
1 'polypeptide(L)' 'MSYFNVRVYGVLINHDNQVLISDEQSGGRTFSKFPGGGLELGEGLIDALKRE' A
#
# COMPACT_ATOMS: atom_id res chain seq x y z
N MET A 1 14.60 -9.23 18.80
CA MET A 1 14.47 -8.29 17.66
C MET A 1 13.06 -7.74 17.64
N SER A 2 12.88 -6.42 17.61
CA SER A 2 11.57 -5.82 17.35
C SER A 2 11.18 -6.09 15.90
N TYR A 3 9.96 -6.59 15.67
CA TYR A 3 9.43 -6.77 14.32
C TYR A 3 9.33 -5.41 13.62
N PHE A 4 10.00 -5.27 12.48
CA PHE A 4 9.84 -4.11 11.63
C PHE A 4 8.57 -4.30 10.80
N ASN A 5 7.48 -3.65 11.20
CA ASN A 5 6.20 -3.68 10.49
C ASN A 5 5.77 -2.24 10.25
N VAL A 6 6.36 -1.63 9.23
CA VAL A 6 5.97 -0.32 8.73
C VAL A 6 5.33 -0.53 7.37
N ARG A 7 4.23 0.18 7.10
CA ARG A 7 3.48 0.08 5.86
C ARG A 7 3.19 1.46 5.32
N VAL A 8 3.19 1.59 4.00
CA VAL A 8 2.92 2.85 3.29
C VAL A 8 1.79 2.63 2.30
N TYR A 9 0.89 3.61 2.20
CA TYR A 9 -0.25 3.57 1.31
C TYR A 9 -0.44 4.93 0.64
N GLY A 10 -0.78 4.90 -0.65
CA GLY A 10 -1.01 6.08 -1.47
C GLY A 10 -2.49 6.30 -1.70
N VAL A 11 -2.92 7.55 -1.64
CA VAL A 11 -4.25 7.97 -2.08
C VAL A 11 -4.11 8.63 -3.44
N LEU A 12 -4.41 7.89 -4.50
CA LEU A 12 -4.39 8.41 -5.85
C LEU A 12 -5.79 8.86 -6.25
N ILE A 13 -5.92 10.14 -6.60
CA ILE A 13 -7.17 10.76 -7.00
C ILE A 13 -7.07 11.15 -8.48
N ASN A 14 -8.02 10.71 -9.30
CA ASN A 14 -8.07 11.09 -10.71
C ASN A 14 -8.79 12.44 -10.92
N HIS A 15 -8.84 12.92 -12.17
CA HIS A 15 -9.51 14.18 -12.51
C HIS A 15 -11.02 14.18 -12.24
N ASP A 16 -11.64 13.00 -12.18
CA ASP A 16 -13.06 12.81 -11.90
C ASP A 16 -13.35 12.67 -10.38
N ASN A 17 -12.37 13.00 -9.52
CA ASN A 17 -12.45 12.91 -8.07
C ASN A 17 -12.75 11.50 -7.53
N GLN A 18 -12.25 10.48 -8.23
CA GLN A 18 -12.34 9.08 -7.82
C GLN A 18 -11.00 8.63 -7.22
N VAL A 19 -11.07 7.73 -6.24
CA VAL A 19 -9.88 7.20 -5.56
C VAL A 19 -9.54 5.82 -6.12
N LEU A 20 -8.26 5.58 -6.41
CA LEU A 20 -7.78 4.26 -6.77
C LEU A 20 -7.80 3.34 -5.56
N ILE A 21 -8.43 2.18 -5.72
CA ILE A 21 -8.51 1.11 -4.73
C ILE A 21 -8.00 -0.18 -5.36
N SER A 22 -7.26 -0.96 -4.57
CA SER A 22 -6.76 -2.28 -4.94
C SER A 22 -7.57 -3.36 -4.22
N ASP A 23 -8.16 -4.26 -4.98
CA ASP A 23 -8.83 -5.45 -4.45
C ASP A 23 -7.84 -6.61 -4.34
N GLU A 24 -7.66 -7.14 -3.14
CA GLU A 24 -6.80 -8.30 -2.89
C GLU A 24 -7.58 -9.47 -2.33
N GLN A 25 -7.15 -10.67 -2.69
CA GLN A 25 -7.68 -11.91 -2.14
C GLN A 25 -6.55 -12.66 -1.42
N SER A 26 -6.69 -12.81 -0.10
CA SER A 26 -5.73 -13.59 0.69
C SER A 26 -6.45 -14.46 1.71
N GLY A 27 -6.05 -15.73 1.82
CA GLY A 27 -6.64 -16.68 2.76
C GLY A 27 -8.15 -16.89 2.59
N GLY A 28 -8.67 -16.76 1.36
CA GLY A 28 -10.11 -16.88 1.05
C GLY A 28 -10.95 -15.65 1.44
N ARG A 29 -10.31 -14.56 1.88
CA ARG A 29 -10.97 -13.28 2.15
C ARG A 29 -10.59 -12.28 1.08
N THR A 30 -11.59 -11.60 0.54
CA THR A 30 -11.42 -10.46 -0.36
C THR A 30 -11.49 -9.18 0.47
N PHE A 31 -10.53 -8.29 0.27
CA PHE A 31 -10.53 -6.99 0.92
C PHE A 31 -10.01 -5.92 -0.04
N SER A 32 -10.60 -4.74 0.09
CA SER A 32 -10.21 -3.57 -0.68
C SER A 32 -9.32 -2.68 0.19
N LYS A 33 -8.17 -2.28 -0.35
CA LYS A 33 -7.22 -1.38 0.33
C LYS A 33 -6.73 -0.31 -0.63
N PHE A 34 -6.12 0.73 -0.09
CA PHE A 34 -5.37 1.68 -0.93
C PHE A 34 -4.13 0.99 -1.52
N PRO A 35 -3.66 1.42 -2.70
CA PRO A 35 -2.38 1.00 -3.26
C PRO A 35 -1.25 1.24 -2.26
N GLY A 36 -0.38 0.23 -2.10
CA GLY A 36 0.68 0.26 -1.10
C GLY A 36 0.86 -1.06 -0.35
N GLY A 37 1.89 -1.09 0.49
CA GLY A 37 2.30 -2.31 1.17
C GLY A 37 3.41 -2.11 2.20
N GLY A 38 4.29 -3.10 2.30
CA GLY A 38 5.31 -3.18 3.34
C GLY A 38 6.53 -2.34 3.00
N LEU A 39 7.03 -1.61 3.99
CA LEU A 39 8.32 -0.94 3.90
C LEU A 39 9.45 -1.95 4.12
N GLU A 40 10.47 -1.91 3.27
CA GLU A 40 11.68 -2.69 3.47
C GLU A 40 12.69 -1.96 4.37
N LEU A 41 13.54 -2.72 5.08
CA LEU A 41 14.51 -2.12 6.00
C LEU A 41 15.57 -1.35 5.20
N GLY A 42 15.67 -0.04 5.46
CA GLY A 42 16.58 0.85 4.73
C GLY A 42 15.96 1.51 3.50
N GLU A 43 14.69 1.21 3.20
CA GLU A 43 13.93 1.85 2.13
C GLU A 43 13.32 3.18 2.60
N GLY A 44 13.33 4.19 1.73
CA GLY A 44 12.64 5.46 1.98
C GLY A 44 11.12 5.31 1.79
N LEU A 45 10.31 6.03 2.57
CA LEU A 45 8.84 5.94 2.50
C LEU A 45 8.28 6.21 1.09
N ILE A 46 8.86 7.19 0.38
CA ILE A 46 8.43 7.55 -0.98
C ILE A 46 8.84 6.49 -2.00
N ASP A 47 10.02 5.87 -1.82
CA ASP A 47 10.50 4.84 -2.73
C ASP A 47 9.67 3.56 -2.57
N ALA A 48 9.38 3.19 -1.31
CA ALA A 48 8.46 2.11 -0.98
C ALA A 48 7.07 2.31 -1.58
N LEU A 49 6.55 3.53 -1.50
CA LEU A 49 5.24 3.85 -2.06
C LEU A 49 5.22 3.77 -3.59
N LYS A 50 6.33 4.05 -4.28
CA LYS A 50 6.41 3.95 -5.74
C LYS A 50 6.63 2.52 -6.23
N ARG A 51 7.25 1.68 -5.40
CA ARG A 51 7.52 0.26 -5.70
C ARG A 51 6.24 -0.59 -5.61
N GLU A 52 5.43 -0.31 -4.59
CA GLU A 52 4.11 -0.94 -4.36
C GLU A 52 3.05 -0.41 -5.34
#